data_AF-A0A1G8AVB1-F1
#
_entry.id   AF-A0A1G8AVB1-F1
#
_cell.length_a   1.000
_cell.length_b   1.000
_cell.length_c   1.000
_cell.angle_alpha   90.00
_cell.angle_beta   90.00
_cell.angle_gamma   90.00
#
_symmetry.space_group_name_H-M   'P 1'
#
loop_
_entity.id
_entity.type
_entity.pdbx_description
1 polymer ?
#
loop_
_entity_poly.entity_id
_entity_poly.type
_entity_poly.pdbx_seq_one_letter_code
_entity_poly.pdbx_strand_id
1 'polypeptide(L)'
;MKIKTITSLLPELFLIGSVIYYWTLTPNLFNPIAIALLAVLFYQIFSKKTILGLLISTVVIMLSLFMVLALVSELAEFTVVNQDYNNLLLFGSLYLGLTLLLAGFMFFKYLKLQMK
;
A
#
# COMPACT_ATOMS: atom_id res chain seq x y z
N MET A 1 0.21 -18.07 -18.05
CA MET A 1 0.11 -18.03 -16.57
C MET A 1 -1.37 -18.02 -16.19
N LYS A 2 -1.84 -18.86 -15.26
CA LYS A 2 -3.29 -18.95 -14.94
C LYS A 2 -3.76 -17.64 -14.26
N ILE A 3 -4.95 -17.14 -14.61
CA ILE A 3 -5.55 -15.91 -14.05
C ILE A 3 -5.56 -15.92 -12.51
N LYS A 4 -5.82 -17.08 -11.88
CA LYS A 4 -5.76 -17.27 -10.43
C LYS A 4 -4.41 -16.93 -9.78
N THR A 5 -3.31 -17.00 -10.54
CA THR A 5 -1.97 -16.70 -10.02
C THR A 5 -1.72 -15.18 -9.96
N ILE A 6 -2.21 -14.43 -10.96
CA ILE A 6 -2.03 -12.97 -11.04
C ILE A 6 -2.87 -12.28 -9.96
N THR A 7 -4.12 -12.70 -9.77
CA THR A 7 -5.00 -12.14 -8.73
C THR A 7 -4.44 -12.34 -7.32
N SER A 8 -3.70 -13.43 -7.09
CA SER A 8 -3.05 -13.70 -5.81
C SER A 8 -1.85 -12.79 -5.50
N LEU A 9 -1.27 -12.16 -6.53
CA LEU A 9 -0.13 -11.25 -6.43
C LEU A 9 -0.56 -9.78 -6.45
N LEU A 10 -1.86 -9.52 -6.62
CA LEU A 10 -2.40 -8.17 -6.74
C LEU A 10 -1.98 -7.25 -5.57
N PRO A 11 -1.99 -7.69 -4.29
CA PRO A 11 -1.54 -6.83 -3.20
C PRO A 11 -0.07 -6.43 -3.30
N GLU A 12 0.82 -7.38 -3.58
CA GLU A 12 2.25 -7.08 -3.72
C GLU A 12 2.55 -6.19 -4.93
N LEU A 13 1.89 -6.45 -6.07
CA LEU A 13 2.03 -5.64 -7.28
C LEU A 13 1.52 -4.21 -7.08
N PHE A 14 0.42 -4.04 -6.34
CA PHE A 14 -0.09 -2.72 -5.98
C PHE A 14 0.94 -1.94 -5.15
N LEU A 15 1.51 -2.56 -4.10
CA LEU A 15 2.56 -1.91 -3.29
C LEU A 15 3.80 -1.57 -4.11
N ILE A 16 4.21 -2.43 -5.05
CA ILE A 16 5.30 -2.13 -5.99
C ILE A 16 4.95 -0.90 -6.83
N GLY A 17 3.73 -0.83 -7.37
CA GLY A 17 3.23 0.32 -8.10
C GLY A 17 3.27 1.61 -7.25
N SER A 18 2.86 1.54 -5.99
CA SER A 18 2.94 2.66 -5.04
C SER A 18 4.37 3.14 -4.80
N VAL A 19 5.33 2.22 -4.66
CA VAL A 19 6.75 2.59 -4.47
C VAL A 19 7.34 3.20 -5.74
N ILE A 20 6.99 2.69 -6.93
CA ILE A 20 7.41 3.29 -8.21
C ILE A 20 6.82 4.69 -8.35
N TYR A 21 5.53 4.88 -8.06
CA TYR A 21 4.90 6.20 -8.08
C TYR A 21 5.60 7.16 -7.13
N TYR A 22 5.84 6.75 -5.88
CA TYR A 22 6.65 7.53 -4.94
C TYR A 22 8.01 7.92 -5.53
N TRP A 23 8.72 6.98 -6.14
CA TRP A 23 10.03 7.23 -6.71
C TRP A 23 9.96 8.27 -7.84
N THR A 24 8.93 8.23 -8.70
CA THR A 24 8.73 9.24 -9.76
C THR A 24 8.49 10.65 -9.25
N LEU A 25 8.01 10.80 -8.01
CA LEU A 25 7.81 12.11 -7.37
C LEU A 25 9.09 12.67 -6.76
N THR A 26 10.18 11.89 -6.71
CA THR A 26 11.46 12.33 -6.16
C THR A 26 12.43 12.72 -7.28
N PRO A 27 13.15 13.86 -7.16
CA PRO A 27 14.09 14.31 -8.19
C PRO A 27 15.38 13.49 -8.26
N ASN A 28 15.68 12.69 -7.22
CA ASN A 28 16.88 11.89 -7.15
C ASN A 28 16.63 10.48 -7.71
N LEU A 29 17.25 10.19 -8.86
CA LEU A 29 17.20 8.86 -9.47
C LEU A 29 17.73 7.79 -8.50
N PHE A 30 18.78 8.08 -7.73
CA PHE A 30 19.30 7.16 -6.72
C PHE A 30 18.61 7.41 -5.38
N ASN A 31 17.44 6.80 -5.19
CA ASN A 31 16.70 6.83 -3.94
C ASN A 31 16.86 5.49 -3.19
N PRO A 32 17.74 5.41 -2.16
CA PRO A 32 18.01 4.17 -1.44
C PRO A 32 16.77 3.58 -0.77
N ILE A 33 15.83 4.44 -0.35
CA ILE A 33 14.58 4.02 0.31
C ILE A 33 13.69 3.31 -0.70
N ALA A 34 13.46 3.91 -1.88
CA ALA A 34 12.67 3.28 -2.94
C ALA A 34 13.28 1.94 -3.39
N ILE A 35 14.60 1.91 -3.58
CA ILE A 35 15.33 0.69 -3.96
C ILE A 35 15.17 -0.41 -2.91
N ALA A 36 15.36 -0.08 -1.63
CA ALA A 36 15.22 -1.05 -0.54
C ALA A 36 13.79 -1.60 -0.44
N LEU A 37 12.76 -0.74 -0.54
CA LEU A 37 11.36 -1.14 -0.52
C LEU A 37 11.03 -2.08 -1.68
N LEU A 38 11.47 -1.75 -2.90
CA LEU A 38 11.28 -2.64 -4.06
C LEU A 38 11.98 -3.97 -3.88
N ALA A 39 13.22 -3.98 -3.40
CA ALA A 39 13.96 -5.22 -3.16
C ALA A 39 13.21 -6.13 -2.17
N VAL A 40 12.68 -5.58 -1.08
CA VAL A 40 11.87 -6.32 -0.09
C VAL A 40 10.58 -6.87 -0.71
N LEU A 41 9.86 -6.07 -1.50
CA LEU A 41 8.60 -6.49 -2.13
C LEU A 41 8.83 -7.56 -3.21
N PHE A 42 9.86 -7.41 -4.04
CA PHE A 42 10.26 -8.44 -4.99
C PHE A 42 10.66 -9.73 -4.28
N TYR A 43 11.49 -9.64 -3.24
CA TYR A 43 11.85 -10.80 -2.44
C TYR A 43 10.61 -11.48 -1.83
N GLN A 44 9.61 -10.72 -1.36
CA GLN A 44 8.37 -11.29 -0.83
C GLN A 44 7.58 -12.06 -1.90
N ILE A 45 7.51 -11.57 -3.14
CA ILE A 45 6.82 -12.25 -4.25
C ILE A 45 7.41 -13.65 -4.52
N PHE A 46 8.74 -13.76 -4.53
CA PHE A 46 9.43 -15.02 -4.82
C PHE A 46 9.50 -15.94 -3.61
N SER A 47 9.90 -15.41 -2.45
CA SER A 47 10.14 -16.20 -1.25
C SER A 47 8.86 -16.64 -0.55
N LYS A 48 7.77 -15.85 -0.71
CA LYS A 48 6.46 -16.06 -0.07
C LYS A 48 6.57 -16.35 1.42
N LYS A 49 7.57 -15.77 2.08
CA LYS A 49 7.83 -15.99 3.50
C LYS A 49 6.65 -15.46 4.29
N THR A 50 6.03 -16.34 5.06
CA THR A 50 4.80 -16.06 5.80
C THR A 50 4.97 -14.91 6.78
N ILE A 51 6.01 -14.96 7.61
CA ILE A 51 6.29 -13.94 8.62
C ILE A 51 6.53 -12.57 7.97
N LEU A 52 7.32 -12.52 6.90
CA LEU A 52 7.60 -11.27 6.19
C LEU A 52 6.35 -10.70 5.53
N GLY A 53 5.52 -11.54 4.90
CA GLY A 53 4.26 -11.12 4.30
C GLY A 53 3.27 -10.54 5.32
N LEU A 54 3.15 -11.20 6.48
CA LEU A 54 2.36 -10.67 7.61
C LEU A 54 2.92 -9.33 8.10
N LEU A 55 4.23 -9.25 8.34
CA LEU A 55 4.88 -8.02 8.80
C LEU A 55 4.64 -6.85 7.84
N ILE A 56 4.85 -7.05 6.53
CA ILE A 56 4.60 -6.03 5.51
C ILE A 56 3.14 -5.58 5.57
N SER A 57 2.20 -6.52 5.52
CA SER A 57 0.77 -6.19 5.51
C SER A 57 0.32 -5.47 6.77
N THR A 58 0.78 -5.88 7.96
CA THR A 58 0.45 -5.22 9.23
C THR A 58 1.03 -3.82 9.29
N VAL A 59 2.27 -3.60 8.87
CA VAL A 59 2.88 -2.26 8.83
C VAL A 59 2.09 -1.36 7.88
N VAL A 60 1.74 -1.83 6.68
CA VAL A 60 0.94 -1.06 5.72
C VAL A 60 -0.44 -0.73 6.28
N ILE A 61 -1.11 -1.68 6.95
CA ILE A 61 -2.41 -1.43 7.59
C ILE A 61 -2.28 -0.36 8.67
N MET A 62 -1.32 -0.48 9.58
CA MET A 62 -1.14 0.49 10.66
C MET A 62 -0.84 1.89 10.14
N LEU A 63 0.07 2.01 9.16
CA LEU A 63 0.37 3.30 8.52
C LEU A 63 -0.84 3.86 7.77
N SER A 64 -1.62 3.01 7.10
CA SER A 64 -2.81 3.47 6.38
C SER A 64 -3.92 3.92 7.33
N LEU A 65 -4.11 3.24 8.47
CA LEU A 65 -5.05 3.69 9.50
C LEU A 65 -4.62 5.03 10.11
N PHE A 66 -3.31 5.20 10.37
CA PHE A 66 -2.78 6.51 10.78
C PHE A 66 -3.04 7.58 9.72
N MET A 67 -2.83 7.28 8.43
CA MET A 67 -3.14 8.20 7.34
C MET A 67 -4.65 8.49 7.18
N VAL A 68 -5.54 7.56 7.52
CA VAL A 68 -6.98 7.83 7.57
C VAL A 68 -7.29 8.87 8.65
N LEU A 69 -6.67 8.77 9.83
CA LEU A 69 -6.82 9.80 10.86
C LEU A 69 -6.29 11.16 10.37
N ALA A 70 -5.16 11.17 9.68
CA ALA A 70 -4.60 12.39 9.09
C ALA A 70 -5.53 12.98 8.02
N LEU A 71 -6.10 12.16 7.14
CA LEU A 71 -7.05 12.58 6.11
C LEU A 71 -8.29 13.23 6.74
N VAL A 72 -8.85 12.63 7.78
CA VAL A 72 -10.01 13.18 8.49
C VAL A 72 -9.66 14.49 9.18
N SER A 73 -8.47 14.59 9.78
CA SER A 73 -7.98 15.83 10.41
C SER A 73 -7.88 16.96 9.39
N GLU A 74 -7.21 16.72 8.26
CA GLU A 74 -7.02 17.72 7.21
C GLU A 74 -8.36 18.16 6.59
N LEU A 75 -9.27 17.21 6.33
CA LEU A 75 -10.61 17.53 5.82
C LEU A 75 -11.43 18.41 6.77
N ALA A 76 -11.22 18.30 8.08
CA ALA A 76 -11.90 19.11 9.09
C ALA A 76 -11.40 20.56 9.14
N GLU A 77 -10.22 20.86 8.61
CA GLU A 77 -9.65 22.21 8.57
C GLU A 77 -10.22 23.06 7.42
N PHE A 78 -10.79 22.42 6.39
CA PHE A 78 -11.42 23.15 5.29
C PHE A 78 -12.69 23.87 5.75
N THR A 79 -12.71 25.18 5.58
CA THR A 79 -13.89 26.03 5.87
C THR A 79 -14.81 26.20 4.66
N VAL A 80 -14.36 25.80 3.48
CA VAL A 80 -15.08 25.90 2.20
C VAL A 80 -14.76 24.71 1.31
N VAL A 81 -15.77 24.23 0.59
CA VAL A 81 -15.62 23.17 -0.41
C VAL A 81 -15.01 23.77 -1.67
N ASN A 82 -13.72 23.53 -1.87
CA ASN A 82 -12.96 23.96 -3.04
C ASN A 82 -12.36 22.76 -3.79
N GLN A 83 -11.54 23.03 -4.81
CA GLN A 83 -10.91 21.96 -5.59
C GLN A 83 -9.98 21.08 -4.74
N ASP A 84 -9.25 21.67 -3.80
CA ASP A 84 -8.32 20.94 -2.95
C ASP A 84 -9.04 20.00 -1.99
N TYR A 85 -10.14 20.46 -1.38
CA TYR A 85 -11.04 19.63 -0.57
C TYR A 85 -11.54 18.42 -1.36
N ASN A 86 -12.04 18.65 -2.59
CA ASN A 86 -12.54 17.57 -3.44
C ASN A 86 -11.44 16.60 -3.87
N ASN A 87 -10.24 17.11 -4.18
CA ASN A 87 -9.09 16.28 -4.53
C ASN A 87 -8.69 15.39 -3.35
N LEU A 88 -8.58 15.96 -2.14
CA LEU A 88 -8.22 15.23 -0.94
C LEU A 88 -9.28 14.19 -0.57
N LEU A 89 -10.55 14.59 -0.59
CA LEU A 89 -11.66 13.69 -0.27
C LEU A 89 -11.74 12.52 -1.26
N LEU A 90 -11.71 12.78 -2.57
CA LEU A 90 -11.89 11.72 -3.56
C LEU A 90 -10.62 10.88 -3.74
N PHE A 91 -9.49 11.49 -4.11
CA PHE A 91 -8.28 10.74 -4.41
C PHE A 91 -7.63 10.20 -3.14
N GLY A 92 -7.62 10.99 -2.05
CA GLY A 92 -7.08 10.55 -0.77
C GLY A 92 -7.85 9.36 -0.21
N SER A 93 -9.19 9.43 -0.14
CA SER A 93 -9.99 8.31 0.38
C SER A 93 -9.93 7.08 -0.52
N LEU A 94 -9.97 7.25 -1.86
CA LEU A 94 -9.94 6.12 -2.79
C LEU A 94 -8.61 5.38 -2.73
N TYR A 95 -7.48 6.11 -2.74
CA TYR A 95 -6.17 5.51 -2.65
C TYR A 95 -5.94 4.83 -1.29
N LEU A 96 -6.29 5.49 -0.17
CA LEU A 96 -6.15 4.92 1.16
C LEU A 96 -7.07 3.71 1.37
N GLY A 97 -8.32 3.79 0.92
CA GLY A 97 -9.28 2.69 0.98
C GLY A 97 -8.81 1.48 0.19
N LEU A 98 -8.34 1.68 -1.04
CA LEU A 98 -7.78 0.60 -1.85
C LEU A 98 -6.53 -0.01 -1.22
N THR A 99 -5.65 0.82 -0.65
CA THR A 99 -4.45 0.37 0.06
C THR A 99 -4.80 -0.51 1.26
N LEU A 100 -5.76 -0.09 2.10
CA LEU A 100 -6.24 -0.89 3.23
C LEU A 100 -6.86 -2.22 2.80
N LEU A 101 -7.70 -2.21 1.75
CA LEU A 101 -8.32 -3.42 1.22
C LEU A 101 -7.28 -4.43 0.74
N LEU A 102 -6.30 -3.98 -0.07
CA LEU A 102 -5.27 -4.85 -0.62
C LEU A 102 -4.29 -5.33 0.46
N ALA A 103 -3.93 -4.47 1.42
CA ALA A 103 -3.11 -4.87 2.56
C ALA A 103 -3.85 -5.91 3.43
N GLY A 104 -5.16 -5.75 3.64
CA GLY A 104 -6.01 -6.75 4.29
C GLY A 104 -6.01 -8.09 3.54
N PHE A 105 -6.17 -8.07 2.22
CA PHE A 105 -6.07 -9.29 1.41
C PHE A 105 -4.69 -9.96 1.51
N MET A 106 -3.61 -9.18 1.54
CA MET A 106 -2.26 -9.69 1.77
C MET A 106 -2.15 -10.36 3.15
N PHE A 107 -2.66 -9.71 4.20
CA PHE A 107 -2.65 -10.23 5.56
C PHE A 107 -3.38 -11.58 5.63
N PHE A 108 -4.63 -11.66 5.14
CA PHE A 108 -5.40 -12.91 5.15
C PHE A 108 -4.77 -14.01 4.30
N LYS A 109 -4.15 -13.65 3.17
CA LYS A 109 -3.39 -14.59 2.32
C LYS A 109 -2.25 -15.25 3.10
N TYR A 110 -1.43 -14.46 3.80
CA TYR A 110 -0.29 -15.01 4.54
C TYR A 110 -0.70 -15.66 5.87
N LEU A 111 -1.75 -15.19 6.54
CA LEU A 111 -2.32 -15.86 7.71
C LEU A 111 -2.77 -17.29 7.36
N LYS A 112 -3.48 -17.45 6.23
CA LYS A 112 -3.89 -18.77 5.74
C LYS A 112 -2.72 -19.68 5.35
N LEU A 113 -1.60 -19.10 4.90
CA LEU A 113 -0.38 -19.86 4.62
C LEU A 113 0.35 -20.29 5.90
N GLN A 114 0.23 -19.54 7.00
CA GLN A 114 0.81 -19.93 8.30
C GLN A 114 0.08 -21.11 8.96
N MET A 115 -1.24 -21.16 8.77
CA MET A 115 -2.11 -22.18 9.38
C MET A 115 -2.10 -23.53 8.63
N LYS A 116 -1.32 -23.64 7.55
CA LYS A 116 -1.13 -24.85 6.77
C LYS A 116 0.23 -25.45 7.06
#